data_AF-A0A383CER4-F1
#
_entry.id   AF-A0A383CER4-F1
#
_cell.length_a   1.000
_cell.length_b   1.000
_cell.length_c   1.000
_cell.angle_alpha   90.00
_cell.angle_beta   90.00
_cell.angle_gamma   90.00
#
_symmetry.space_group_name_H-M   'P 1'
#
loop_
_entity.id
_entity.type
_entity.pdbx_description
1 polymer ?
#
loop_
_entity_poly.entity_id
_entity_poly.type
_entity_poly.pdbx_seq_one_letter_code
_entity_poly.pdbx_strand_id
1 'polypeptide(L)'
;TPLFGFTLTVGMGKRCKPNFLRKHRNSSCYHFRVCIPLDLQEHFKDKKDFTISLRTGVYRDASRTATKLYTLSQIIFDKIRMQEIDLDHEGVKKILMVEITRNIKHSQLTKWDATSDVKKYGSLLKIAKDEESQSDDYLIEKVDSRIEQHLKNLGYRTSKKSYEYKQLRANFIQLWTLRNELKEQMLLSADGTNLDQLFFQKCNESFGLDLPVNIQNVSQSLPSNITPSTQEVVDEIETEK
;
A
#
# COMPACT_ATOMS: atom_id res chain seq x y z
N THR A 1 2.32 48.78 -30.27
CA THR A 1 1.69 47.48 -29.96
C THR A 1 1.75 46.59 -31.18
N PRO A 2 2.59 45.56 -31.23
CA PRO A 2 2.40 44.45 -32.16
C PRO A 2 1.86 43.22 -31.42
N LEU A 3 0.73 42.72 -31.90
CA LEU A 3 0.16 41.43 -31.56
C LEU A 3 1.07 40.33 -32.13
N PHE A 4 1.84 39.67 -31.28
CA PHE A 4 2.50 38.40 -31.62
C PHE A 4 1.46 37.28 -31.51
N GLY A 5 0.89 36.90 -32.64
CA GLY A 5 0.10 35.68 -32.78
C GLY A 5 1.01 34.47 -32.79
N PHE A 6 1.11 33.75 -31.67
CA PHE A 6 1.69 32.41 -31.64
C PHE A 6 0.67 31.42 -32.23
N THR A 7 0.82 31.09 -33.51
CA THR A 7 0.14 29.94 -34.09
C THR A 7 0.94 28.69 -33.74
N LEU A 8 0.50 27.98 -32.71
CA LEU A 8 1.01 26.65 -32.35
C LEU A 8 0.59 25.65 -33.44
N THR A 9 1.39 25.54 -34.49
CA THR A 9 1.24 24.47 -35.48
C THR A 9 1.75 23.18 -34.85
N VAL A 10 0.83 22.44 -34.23
CA VAL A 10 1.06 21.05 -33.83
C VAL A 10 1.27 20.25 -35.12
N GLY A 11 2.54 20.07 -35.49
CA GLY A 11 2.92 19.18 -36.57
C GLY A 11 2.35 17.79 -36.26
N MET A 12 1.36 17.37 -37.04
CA MET A 12 0.92 15.97 -37.07
C MET A 12 2.04 15.16 -37.71
N GLY A 13 3.05 14.85 -36.92
CA GLY A 13 4.03 13.81 -37.22
C GLY A 13 3.26 12.54 -37.53
N LYS A 14 3.63 11.90 -38.65
CA LYS A 14 3.08 10.65 -39.16
C LYS A 14 2.69 9.73 -38.01
N ARG A 15 1.39 9.45 -37.82
CA ARG A 15 0.90 8.44 -36.88
C ARG A 15 1.38 7.07 -37.36
N CYS A 16 2.63 6.73 -37.05
CA CYS A 16 3.10 5.36 -37.05
C CYS A 16 2.16 4.59 -36.13
N LYS A 17 1.31 3.73 -36.69
CA LYS A 17 0.40 2.90 -35.91
C LYS A 17 1.26 2.17 -34.86
N PRO A 18 0.97 2.30 -33.55
CA PRO A 18 1.64 1.47 -32.58
C PRO A 18 1.36 0.02 -32.98
N ASN A 19 2.40 -0.75 -33.32
CA ASN A 19 2.27 -2.14 -33.76
C ASN A 19 1.95 -3.03 -32.54
N PHE A 20 0.75 -2.87 -32.00
CA PHE A 20 0.23 -3.61 -30.86
C PHE A 20 -0.33 -4.99 -31.25
N LEU A 21 -0.42 -5.29 -32.55
CA LEU A 21 -0.86 -6.58 -33.07
C LEU A 21 0.32 -7.34 -33.67
N ARG A 22 0.54 -8.57 -33.23
CA ARG A 22 1.62 -9.45 -33.70
C ARG A 22 1.06 -10.81 -34.12
N LYS A 23 1.67 -11.43 -35.13
CA LYS A 23 1.46 -12.84 -35.47
C LYS A 23 2.82 -13.51 -35.51
N HIS A 24 3.01 -14.51 -34.65
CA HIS A 24 4.20 -15.34 -34.69
C HIS A 24 4.09 -16.33 -35.85
N ARG A 25 5.21 -16.61 -36.53
CA ARG A 25 5.25 -17.54 -37.68
C ARG A 25 4.71 -18.93 -37.34
N ASN A 26 4.92 -19.37 -36.09
CA ASN A 26 4.52 -20.68 -35.60
C ASN A 26 3.19 -20.66 -34.83
N SER A 27 2.47 -19.53 -34.83
CA SER A 27 1.19 -19.42 -34.12
C SER A 27 0.03 -19.31 -35.10
N SER A 28 -1.01 -20.10 -34.84
CA SER A 28 -2.28 -20.01 -35.54
C SER A 28 -3.09 -18.76 -35.15
N CYS A 29 -2.70 -18.05 -34.09
CA CYS A 29 -3.43 -16.90 -33.56
C CYS A 29 -2.61 -15.60 -33.51
N TYR A 30 -3.33 -14.49 -33.61
CA TYR A 30 -2.79 -13.15 -33.36
C TYR A 30 -2.62 -12.90 -31.86
N HIS A 31 -1.64 -12.09 -31.53
CA HIS A 31 -1.29 -11.67 -30.18
C HIS A 31 -1.36 -10.15 -30.08
N PHE A 32 -1.92 -9.66 -28.97
CA PHE A 32 -1.88 -8.27 -28.60
C PHE A 32 -0.66 -8.03 -27.71
N ARG A 33 0.14 -7.01 -28.02
CA ARG A 33 1.28 -6.56 -27.24
C ARG A 33 1.11 -5.07 -26.92
N VAL A 34 1.16 -4.72 -25.63
CA VAL A 34 1.18 -3.34 -25.18
C VAL A 34 2.48 -3.07 -24.43
N CYS A 35 3.19 -2.02 -24.83
CA CYS A 35 4.38 -1.57 -24.12
C CYS A 35 3.96 -0.80 -22.87
N ILE A 36 4.59 -1.12 -21.74
CA ILE A 36 4.38 -0.40 -20.48
C ILE A 36 5.19 0.90 -20.55
N PRO A 37 4.57 2.06 -20.31
CA PRO A 37 5.27 3.34 -20.25
C PRO A 37 6.44 3.31 -19.26
N LEU A 38 7.57 3.97 -19.59
CA LEU A 38 8.80 3.92 -18.79
C LEU A 38 8.57 4.31 -17.32
N ASP A 39 7.75 5.33 -17.10
CA ASP A 39 7.32 5.83 -15.80
C ASP A 39 6.55 4.78 -14.98
N LEU A 40 5.90 3.82 -15.64
CA LEU A 40 5.11 2.79 -14.98
C LEU A 40 5.86 1.45 -14.82
N GLN A 41 7.07 1.31 -15.34
CA GLN A 41 7.77 0.01 -15.32
C GLN A 41 8.08 -0.46 -13.88
N GLU A 42 8.41 0.45 -12.97
CA GLU A 42 8.65 0.15 -11.55
C GLU A 42 7.42 -0.51 -10.90
N HIS A 43 6.22 0.01 -11.18
CA HIS A 43 4.96 -0.55 -10.68
C HIS A 43 4.70 -1.99 -11.17
N PHE A 44 5.27 -2.38 -12.31
CA PHE A 44 5.07 -3.70 -12.92
C PHE A 44 6.28 -4.62 -12.80
N LYS A 45 7.16 -4.41 -11.80
CA LYS A 45 8.38 -5.22 -11.57
C LYS A 45 9.31 -5.21 -12.79
N ASP A 46 9.52 -4.02 -13.36
CA ASP A 46 10.38 -3.75 -14.52
C ASP A 46 10.00 -4.51 -15.79
N LYS A 47 8.73 -4.94 -15.89
CA LYS A 47 8.19 -5.47 -17.14
C LYS A 47 8.10 -4.37 -18.18
N LYS A 48 8.55 -4.68 -19.40
CA LYS A 48 8.56 -3.75 -20.53
C LYS A 48 7.28 -3.79 -21.35
N ASP A 49 6.60 -4.93 -21.36
CA ASP A 49 5.36 -5.13 -22.10
C ASP A 49 4.47 -6.21 -21.50
N PHE A 50 3.21 -6.21 -21.91
CA PHE A 50 2.29 -7.31 -21.75
C PHE A 50 1.93 -7.87 -23.11
N THR A 51 1.97 -9.19 -23.24
CA THR A 51 1.57 -9.89 -24.46
C THR A 51 0.49 -10.93 -24.13
N ILE A 52 -0.62 -10.89 -24.84
CA ILE A 52 -1.71 -11.87 -24.69
C ILE A 52 -2.14 -12.42 -26.04
N SER A 53 -2.48 -13.70 -26.09
CA SER A 53 -3.09 -14.31 -27.28
C SER A 53 -4.54 -13.85 -27.42
N LEU A 54 -4.92 -13.42 -28.63
CA LEU A 54 -6.31 -13.10 -28.97
C LEU A 54 -7.11 -14.35 -29.38
N ARG A 55 -6.46 -15.52 -29.41
CA ARG A 55 -7.04 -16.83 -29.75
C ARG A 55 -7.80 -16.88 -31.09
N THR A 56 -7.53 -15.92 -31.97
CA THR A 56 -8.12 -15.86 -33.32
C THR A 56 -7.02 -15.77 -34.37
N GLY A 57 -7.16 -16.55 -35.44
CA GLY A 57 -6.31 -16.48 -36.64
C GLY A 57 -6.83 -15.48 -37.69
N VAL A 58 -8.00 -14.87 -37.44
CA VAL A 58 -8.66 -13.94 -38.36
C VAL A 58 -8.19 -12.51 -38.07
N TYR A 59 -7.54 -11.88 -39.05
CA TYR A 59 -6.95 -10.55 -38.89
C TYR A 59 -7.96 -9.47 -38.49
N ARG A 60 -9.15 -9.48 -39.12
CA ARG A 60 -10.19 -8.47 -38.89
C ARG A 60 -10.67 -8.48 -37.44
N ASP A 61 -10.93 -9.65 -36.89
CA ASP A 61 -11.40 -9.81 -35.52
C ASP A 61 -10.28 -9.49 -34.53
N ALA A 62 -9.08 -10.00 -34.80
CA ALA A 62 -7.88 -9.70 -34.03
C ALA A 62 -7.64 -8.18 -33.92
N SER A 63 -7.72 -7.46 -35.04
CA SER A 63 -7.50 -6.01 -35.10
C SER A 63 -8.56 -5.23 -34.33
N ARG A 64 -9.84 -5.64 -34.41
CA ARG A 64 -10.92 -5.01 -33.63
C ARG A 64 -10.71 -5.19 -32.13
N THR A 65 -10.43 -6.41 -31.69
CA THR A 65 -10.19 -6.72 -30.27
C THR A 65 -8.93 -6.02 -29.76
N ALA A 66 -7.85 -6.06 -30.53
CA ALA A 66 -6.58 -5.41 -30.18
C ALA A 66 -6.70 -3.89 -30.04
N THR A 67 -7.49 -3.24 -30.89
CA THR A 67 -7.76 -1.80 -30.78
C THR A 67 -8.50 -1.48 -29.48
N LYS A 68 -9.53 -2.27 -29.12
CA LYS A 68 -10.25 -2.09 -27.85
C LYS A 68 -9.33 -2.28 -26.64
N LEU A 69 -8.51 -3.33 -26.66
CA LEU A 69 -7.54 -3.62 -25.61
C LEU A 69 -6.51 -2.49 -25.48
N TYR A 70 -6.03 -1.96 -26.61
CA TYR A 70 -5.11 -0.82 -26.60
C TYR A 70 -5.71 0.39 -25.89
N THR A 71 -6.93 0.78 -26.24
CA THR A 71 -7.63 1.90 -25.57
C THR A 71 -7.80 1.65 -24.07
N LEU A 72 -8.22 0.43 -23.69
CA LEU A 72 -8.34 0.07 -22.28
C LEU A 72 -6.99 0.13 -21.55
N SER A 73 -5.91 -0.35 -22.16
CA SER A 73 -4.57 -0.27 -21.57
C SER A 73 -4.13 1.17 -21.35
N GLN A 74 -4.38 2.10 -22.30
CA GLN A 74 -4.06 3.51 -22.12
C GLN A 74 -4.86 4.13 -20.96
N ILE A 75 -6.17 3.86 -20.89
CA ILE A 75 -7.02 4.31 -19.78
C ILE A 75 -6.48 3.78 -18.43
N ILE A 76 -6.07 2.51 -18.37
CA ILE A 76 -5.49 1.92 -17.15
C ILE A 76 -4.18 2.61 -16.79
N PHE A 77 -3.29 2.85 -17.74
CA PHE A 77 -2.04 3.57 -17.48
C PHE A 77 -2.28 4.98 -16.97
N ASP A 78 -3.23 5.70 -17.54
CA ASP A 78 -3.58 7.05 -17.09
C ASP A 78 -4.21 7.04 -15.69
N LYS A 79 -5.08 6.08 -15.39
CA LYS A 79 -5.61 5.89 -14.03
C LYS A 79 -4.53 5.61 -12.99
N ILE A 80 -3.53 4.79 -13.34
CA ILE A 80 -2.38 4.53 -12.46
C ILE A 80 -1.57 5.81 -12.23
N ARG A 81 -1.32 6.60 -13.29
CA ARG A 81 -0.61 7.90 -13.16
C ARG A 81 -1.37 8.90 -12.29
N MET A 82 -2.69 8.94 -12.43
CA MET A 82 -3.54 9.81 -11.62
C MET A 82 -3.74 9.30 -10.20
N GLN A 83 -3.21 8.10 -9.85
CA GLN A 83 -3.44 7.43 -8.57
C GLN A 83 -4.95 7.30 -8.25
N GLU A 84 -5.78 7.16 -9.28
CA GLU A 84 -7.23 6.99 -9.17
C GLU A 84 -7.59 5.50 -9.11
N ILE A 85 -6.93 4.78 -8.19
CA ILE A 85 -7.30 3.39 -7.90
C ILE A 85 -8.28 3.43 -6.73
N ASP A 86 -9.53 3.09 -7.01
CA ASP A 86 -10.54 2.96 -5.96
C ASP A 86 -10.12 1.85 -4.99
N LEU A 87 -10.37 2.06 -3.69
CA LEU A 87 -10.09 1.06 -2.67
C LEU A 87 -10.94 -0.20 -2.91
N ASP A 88 -10.29 -1.31 -3.21
CA ASP A 88 -10.91 -2.63 -3.33
C ASP A 88 -10.60 -3.54 -2.13
N HIS A 89 -11.14 -4.76 -2.14
CA HIS A 89 -10.91 -5.73 -1.07
C HIS A 89 -9.42 -6.08 -0.87
N GLU A 90 -8.66 -6.17 -1.97
CA GLU A 90 -7.22 -6.44 -1.93
C GLU A 90 -6.44 -5.25 -1.34
N GLY A 91 -6.86 -4.02 -1.62
CA GLY A 91 -6.33 -2.79 -1.04
C GLY A 91 -6.58 -2.72 0.46
N VAL A 92 -7.76 -3.12 0.92
CA VAL A 92 -8.08 -3.24 2.35
C VAL A 92 -7.11 -4.22 3.03
N LYS A 93 -6.89 -5.40 2.44
CA LYS A 93 -5.92 -6.39 2.96
C LYS A 93 -4.51 -5.81 3.05
N LYS A 94 -4.03 -5.13 1.99
CA LYS A 94 -2.70 -4.49 1.97
C LYS A 94 -2.54 -3.44 3.06
N ILE A 95 -3.52 -2.55 3.24
CA ILE A 95 -3.47 -1.51 4.28
C ILE A 95 -3.36 -2.14 5.67
N LEU A 96 -4.17 -3.17 5.96
CA LEU A 96 -4.13 -3.87 7.24
C LEU A 96 -2.78 -4.55 7.48
N MET A 97 -2.19 -5.18 6.46
CA MET A 97 -0.88 -5.81 6.56
C MET A 97 0.24 -4.82 6.91
N VAL A 98 0.23 -3.64 6.30
CA VAL A 98 1.19 -2.58 6.59
C VAL A 98 1.09 -2.18 8.07
N GLU A 99 -0.13 -1.98 8.57
CA GLU A 99 -0.34 -1.57 9.96
C GLU A 99 -0.02 -2.68 10.97
N ILE A 100 -0.40 -3.93 10.70
CA ILE A 100 -0.07 -5.10 11.53
C ILE A 100 1.46 -5.23 11.67
N THR A 101 2.18 -5.17 10.56
CA THR A 101 3.66 -5.28 10.55
C THR A 101 4.29 -4.15 11.34
N ARG A 102 3.74 -2.92 11.23
CA ARG A 102 4.19 -1.77 12.01
C ARG A 102 3.92 -1.97 13.51
N ASN A 103 2.76 -2.51 13.87
CA ASN A 103 2.40 -2.75 15.26
C ASN A 103 3.34 -3.77 15.91
N ILE A 104 3.64 -4.88 15.24
CA ILE A 104 4.62 -5.87 15.71
C ILE A 104 5.98 -5.21 15.99
N LYS A 105 6.52 -4.48 15.02
CA LYS A 105 7.80 -3.76 15.16
C LYS A 105 7.79 -2.77 16.33
N HIS A 106 6.69 -2.03 16.50
CA HIS A 106 6.57 -1.06 17.58
C HIS A 106 6.46 -1.73 18.95
N SER A 107 5.74 -2.85 19.06
CA SER A 107 5.63 -3.60 20.31
C SER A 107 6.96 -4.25 20.69
N GLN A 108 7.71 -4.77 19.71
CA GLN A 108 9.09 -5.20 19.89
C GLN A 108 9.93 -4.06 20.46
N LEU A 109 9.95 -2.89 19.82
CA LEU A 109 10.72 -1.73 20.32
C LEU A 109 10.33 -1.36 21.76
N THR A 110 9.04 -1.39 22.10
CA THR A 110 8.57 -1.12 23.46
C THR A 110 9.16 -2.11 24.48
N LYS A 111 9.29 -3.39 24.11
CA LYS A 111 9.98 -4.39 24.93
C LYS A 111 11.48 -4.09 25.06
N TRP A 112 12.14 -3.76 23.95
CA TRP A 112 13.56 -3.41 23.94
C TRP A 112 13.88 -2.19 24.82
N ASP A 113 13.03 -1.17 24.82
CA ASP A 113 13.21 0.04 25.65
C ASP A 113 12.97 -0.23 27.15
N ALA A 114 12.17 -1.25 27.47
CA ALA A 114 11.80 -1.64 28.83
C ALA A 114 12.87 -2.51 29.52
N THR A 115 14.12 -2.04 29.53
CA THR A 115 15.27 -2.77 30.07
C THR A 115 15.29 -2.94 31.59
N SER A 116 14.50 -2.15 32.33
CA SER A 116 14.39 -2.21 33.78
C SER A 116 12.94 -2.31 34.22
N ASP A 117 12.70 -2.89 35.40
CA ASP A 117 11.35 -3.05 35.95
C ASP A 117 10.61 -1.70 36.07
N VAL A 118 11.31 -0.63 36.48
CA VAL A 118 10.74 0.72 36.56
C VAL A 118 10.22 1.19 35.19
N LYS A 119 11.01 1.00 34.12
CA LYS A 119 10.62 1.37 32.75
C LYS A 119 9.48 0.49 32.22
N LYS A 120 9.50 -0.80 32.56
CA LYS A 120 8.44 -1.75 32.24
C LYS A 120 7.11 -1.35 32.86
N TYR A 121 7.06 -1.13 34.18
CA TYR A 121 5.85 -0.67 34.86
C TYR A 121 5.41 0.71 34.38
N GLY A 122 6.34 1.63 34.11
CA GLY A 122 6.03 2.93 33.51
C GLY A 122 5.38 2.80 32.12
N SER A 123 5.79 1.82 31.33
CA SER A 123 5.19 1.54 30.01
C SER A 123 3.81 0.91 30.11
N LEU A 124 3.61 -0.04 31.04
CA LEU A 124 2.29 -0.60 31.35
C LEU A 124 1.30 0.47 31.82
N LEU A 125 1.75 1.38 32.68
CA LEU A 125 0.93 2.50 33.15
C LEU A 125 0.51 3.43 32.01
N LYS A 126 1.39 3.68 31.03
CA LYS A 126 1.04 4.47 29.84
C LYS A 126 -0.01 3.77 28.99
N ILE A 127 0.12 2.46 28.79
CA ILE A 127 -0.86 1.66 28.02
C ILE A 127 -2.24 1.73 28.71
N ALA A 128 -2.30 1.51 30.02
CA ALA A 128 -3.56 1.58 30.77
C ALA A 128 -4.20 2.98 30.71
N LYS A 129 -3.39 4.05 30.81
CA LYS A 129 -3.88 5.43 30.66
C LYS A 129 -4.43 5.71 29.26
N ASP A 130 -3.74 5.22 28.24
CA ASP A 130 -4.18 5.35 26.85
C ASP A 130 -5.50 4.59 26.61
N GLU A 131 -5.80 3.53 27.35
CA GLU A 131 -7.11 2.83 27.29
C GLU A 131 -8.23 3.58 28.00
N GLU A 132 -7.94 4.23 29.13
CA GLU A 132 -8.95 4.92 29.93
C GLU A 132 -9.26 6.33 29.42
N SER A 133 -8.26 7.05 28.89
CA SER A 133 -8.38 8.48 28.61
C SER A 133 -8.97 8.82 27.24
N GLN A 134 -9.15 7.84 26.36
CA GLN A 134 -9.52 8.08 24.98
C GLN A 134 -11.04 7.94 24.81
N SER A 135 -11.73 9.05 24.54
CA SER A 135 -13.13 8.98 24.13
C SER A 135 -13.25 8.28 22.76
N ASP A 136 -14.37 7.58 22.55
CA ASP A 136 -14.63 6.87 21.29
C ASP A 136 -14.49 7.78 20.06
N ASP A 137 -14.94 9.03 20.17
CA ASP A 137 -14.83 10.02 19.10
C ASP A 137 -13.37 10.40 18.76
N TYR A 138 -12.53 10.58 19.79
CA TYR A 138 -11.11 10.89 19.59
C TYR A 138 -10.36 9.71 18.95
N LEU A 139 -10.69 8.49 19.35
CA LEU A 139 -10.13 7.28 18.72
C LEU A 139 -10.54 7.17 17.26
N ILE A 140 -11.81 7.44 16.93
CA ILE A 140 -12.31 7.41 15.56
C ILE A 140 -11.57 8.44 14.70
N GLU A 141 -11.36 9.66 15.18
CA GLU A 141 -10.63 10.71 14.43
C GLU A 141 -9.17 10.32 14.18
N LYS A 142 -8.50 9.74 15.19
CA LYS A 142 -7.13 9.26 15.08
C LYS A 142 -7.00 8.09 14.10
N VAL A 143 -7.95 7.16 14.14
CA VAL A 143 -8.05 6.03 13.20
C VAL A 143 -8.30 6.54 11.79
N ASP A 144 -9.23 7.48 11.60
CA ASP A 144 -9.53 8.06 10.30
C ASP A 144 -8.30 8.75 9.69
N SER A 145 -7.60 9.58 10.48
CA SER A 145 -6.37 10.24 10.07
C SER A 145 -5.29 9.23 9.65
N ARG A 146 -5.20 8.10 10.37
CA ARG A 146 -4.27 7.03 10.07
C ARG A 146 -4.61 6.30 8.77
N ILE A 147 -5.90 6.03 8.54
CA ILE A 147 -6.38 5.42 7.29
C ILE A 147 -6.13 6.35 6.11
N GLU A 148 -6.42 7.65 6.23
CA GLU A 148 -6.15 8.65 5.20
C GLU A 148 -4.67 8.71 4.81
N GLN A 149 -3.77 8.63 5.81
CA GLN A 149 -2.33 8.55 5.56
C GLN A 149 -1.96 7.31 4.73
N HIS A 150 -2.50 6.14 5.06
CA HIS A 150 -2.26 4.91 4.31
C HIS A 150 -2.81 4.97 2.89
N LEU A 151 -4.02 5.50 2.72
CA LEU A 151 -4.64 5.69 1.41
C LEU A 151 -3.77 6.59 0.53
N LYS A 152 -3.28 7.71 1.07
CA LYS A 152 -2.37 8.62 0.34
C LYS A 152 -1.05 7.95 0.00
N ASN A 153 -0.44 7.23 0.94
CA ASN A 153 0.86 6.58 0.72
C ASN A 153 0.79 5.45 -0.32
N LEU A 154 -0.33 4.73 -0.37
CA LEU A 154 -0.55 3.62 -1.31
C LEU A 154 -1.23 4.06 -2.62
N GLY A 155 -1.65 5.32 -2.74
CA GLY A 155 -2.30 5.87 -3.92
C GLY A 155 -3.74 5.36 -4.13
N TYR A 156 -4.47 5.12 -3.04
CA TYR A 156 -5.88 4.74 -3.08
C TYR A 156 -6.81 5.94 -2.89
N ARG A 157 -7.93 5.92 -3.61
CA ARG A 157 -9.02 6.87 -3.45
C ARG A 157 -10.25 6.18 -2.88
N THR A 158 -10.82 6.72 -1.81
CA THR A 158 -12.10 6.25 -1.29
C THR A 158 -12.83 7.35 -0.53
N SER A 159 -14.15 7.20 -0.41
CA SER A 159 -15.00 8.08 0.40
C SER A 159 -15.15 7.49 1.79
N LYS A 160 -15.18 8.33 2.84
CA LYS A 160 -15.47 7.90 4.21
C LYS A 160 -16.81 7.15 4.37
N LYS A 161 -17.72 7.33 3.40
CA LYS A 161 -19.03 6.67 3.37
C LYS A 161 -19.00 5.29 2.71
N SER A 162 -17.91 4.93 2.00
CA SER A 162 -17.80 3.64 1.32
C SER A 162 -17.76 2.49 2.33
N TYR A 163 -18.20 1.32 1.87
CA TYR A 163 -18.22 0.12 2.69
C TYR A 163 -16.81 -0.27 3.14
N GLU A 164 -15.85 -0.23 2.22
CA GLU A 164 -14.45 -0.57 2.40
C GLU A 164 -13.78 0.33 3.45
N TYR A 165 -14.09 1.63 3.43
CA TYR A 165 -13.58 2.57 4.43
C TYR A 165 -14.15 2.28 5.83
N LYS A 166 -15.46 2.00 5.93
CA LYS A 166 -16.09 1.64 7.22
C LYS A 166 -15.53 0.34 7.77
N GLN A 167 -15.30 -0.64 6.90
CA GLN A 167 -14.66 -1.90 7.25
C GLN A 167 -13.23 -1.67 7.78
N LEU A 168 -12.43 -0.83 7.10
CA LEU A 168 -11.11 -0.43 7.59
C LEU A 168 -11.17 0.22 8.96
N ARG A 169 -12.11 1.15 9.19
CA ARG A 169 -12.26 1.81 10.49
C ARG A 169 -12.52 0.79 11.61
N ALA A 170 -13.47 -0.11 11.41
CA ALA A 170 -13.76 -1.15 12.40
C ALA A 170 -12.53 -2.04 12.67
N ASN A 171 -11.84 -2.46 11.61
CA ASN A 171 -10.64 -3.28 11.73
C ASN A 171 -9.49 -2.55 12.43
N PHE A 172 -9.30 -1.25 12.18
CA PHE A 172 -8.26 -0.45 12.83
C PHE A 172 -8.54 -0.23 14.32
N ILE A 173 -9.80 -0.04 14.71
CA ILE A 173 -10.21 0.02 16.11
C ILE A 173 -9.88 -1.31 16.81
N GLN A 174 -10.26 -2.44 16.19
CA GLN A 174 -9.93 -3.75 16.73
C GLN A 174 -8.41 -4.00 16.79
N LEU A 175 -7.67 -3.60 15.75
CA LEU A 175 -6.20 -3.67 15.73
C LEU A 175 -5.56 -2.85 16.84
N TRP A 176 -6.15 -1.72 17.21
CA TRP A 176 -5.66 -0.88 18.30
C TRP A 176 -5.74 -1.62 19.64
N THR A 177 -6.88 -2.25 19.94
CA THR A 177 -7.04 -3.10 21.14
C THR A 177 -6.06 -4.26 21.13
N LEU A 178 -5.97 -5.00 20.02
CA LEU A 178 -5.04 -6.13 19.88
C LEU A 178 -3.57 -5.70 20.05
N ARG A 179 -3.21 -4.51 19.57
CA ARG A 179 -1.85 -3.97 19.70
C ARG A 179 -1.51 -3.70 21.17
N ASN A 180 -2.43 -3.15 21.95
CA ASN A 180 -2.18 -2.89 23.37
C ASN A 180 -2.00 -4.20 24.14
N GLU A 181 -2.87 -5.18 23.91
CA GLU A 181 -2.74 -6.54 24.45
C GLU A 181 -1.37 -7.16 24.09
N LEU A 182 -0.93 -7.01 22.83
CA LEU A 182 0.40 -7.47 22.42
C LEU A 182 1.50 -6.78 23.22
N LYS A 183 1.46 -5.45 23.40
CA LYS A 183 2.49 -4.74 24.17
C LYS A 183 2.54 -5.22 25.62
N GLU A 184 1.39 -5.42 26.25
CA GLU A 184 1.33 -5.94 27.62
C GLU A 184 1.96 -7.33 27.70
N GLN A 185 1.58 -8.23 26.78
CA GLN A 185 2.16 -9.57 26.71
C GLN A 185 3.67 -9.52 26.46
N MET A 186 4.15 -8.64 25.58
CA MET A 186 5.59 -8.49 25.32
C MET A 186 6.37 -7.98 26.52
N LEU A 187 5.77 -7.11 27.33
CA LEU A 187 6.39 -6.61 28.56
C LEU A 187 6.37 -7.65 29.67
N LEU A 188 5.28 -8.41 29.81
CA LEU A 188 5.07 -9.37 30.90
C LEU A 188 5.73 -10.73 30.66
N SER A 189 5.78 -11.21 29.42
CA SER A 189 6.26 -12.55 29.07
C SER A 189 7.77 -12.68 29.19
N ALA A 190 8.25 -13.84 29.66
CA ALA A 190 9.65 -14.23 29.59
C ALA A 190 10.10 -14.50 28.14
N ASP A 191 11.40 -14.33 27.85
CA ASP A 191 11.97 -14.50 26.52
C ASP A 191 11.75 -15.92 25.98
N GLY A 192 11.11 -16.04 24.80
CA GLY A 192 10.93 -17.32 24.09
C GLY A 192 9.57 -17.55 23.43
N THR A 193 8.53 -16.81 23.79
CA THR A 193 7.21 -16.95 23.17
C THR A 193 7.18 -16.24 21.81
N ASN A 194 6.76 -16.93 20.75
CA ASN A 194 6.58 -16.35 19.41
C ASN A 194 5.31 -15.48 19.35
N LEU A 195 5.27 -14.44 20.17
CA LEU A 195 4.13 -13.51 20.31
C LEU A 195 3.82 -12.80 18.99
N ASP A 196 4.84 -12.53 18.18
CA ASP A 196 4.67 -11.89 16.88
C ASP A 196 3.82 -12.77 15.94
N GLN A 197 4.12 -14.07 15.86
CA GLN A 197 3.37 -15.01 15.03
C GLN A 197 1.97 -15.27 15.59
N LEU A 198 1.81 -15.35 16.91
CA LEU A 198 0.50 -15.49 17.55
C LEU A 198 -0.38 -14.27 17.28
N PHE A 199 0.17 -13.06 17.41
CA PHE A 199 -0.54 -11.82 17.09
C PHE A 199 -0.91 -11.75 15.62
N PHE A 200 0.02 -12.09 14.73
CA PHE A 200 -0.25 -12.12 13.29
C PHE A 200 -1.35 -13.11 12.93
N GLN A 201 -1.32 -14.31 13.54
CA GLN A 201 -2.38 -15.31 13.36
C GLN A 201 -3.73 -14.79 13.87
N LYS A 202 -3.78 -14.20 15.07
CA LYS A 202 -4.99 -13.60 15.64
C LYS A 202 -5.58 -12.52 14.72
N CYS A 203 -4.72 -11.70 14.11
CA CYS A 203 -5.14 -10.70 13.12
C CYS A 203 -5.64 -11.36 11.82
N ASN A 204 -4.95 -12.39 11.32
CA ASN A 204 -5.34 -13.10 10.10
C ASN A 204 -6.73 -13.74 10.23
N GLU A 205 -7.02 -14.35 11.39
CA GLU A 205 -8.33 -14.93 11.72
C GLU A 205 -9.41 -13.86 11.90
N SER A 206 -9.09 -12.75 12.58
CA SER A 206 -10.06 -11.68 12.85
C SER A 206 -10.48 -10.91 11.59
N PHE A 207 -9.54 -10.70 10.66
CA PHE A 207 -9.77 -9.86 9.48
C PHE A 207 -9.90 -10.64 8.15
N GLY A 208 -9.73 -11.97 8.17
CA GLY A 208 -9.84 -12.81 6.98
C GLY A 208 -8.80 -12.48 5.90
N LEU A 209 -7.54 -12.31 6.28
CA LEU A 209 -6.50 -11.85 5.34
C LEU A 209 -6.04 -12.98 4.39
N ASP A 210 -6.36 -14.24 4.68
CA ASP A 210 -5.94 -15.44 3.93
C ASP A 210 -4.41 -15.53 3.73
N LEU A 211 -3.63 -15.03 4.70
CA LEU A 211 -2.18 -14.93 4.58
C LEU A 211 -1.48 -16.21 5.06
N PRO A 212 -0.37 -16.61 4.41
CA PRO A 212 0.50 -17.65 4.95
C PRO A 212 1.13 -17.16 6.26
N VAL A 213 1.23 -18.06 7.24
CA VAL A 213 1.57 -17.77 8.65
C VAL A 213 2.98 -17.16 8.87
N ASN A 214 3.81 -17.00 7.83
CA ASN A 214 5.19 -16.56 7.96
C ASN A 214 5.42 -15.06 7.64
N ILE A 215 5.64 -14.27 8.70
CA ILE A 215 5.90 -12.82 8.68
C ILE A 215 7.19 -12.46 7.91
N GLN A 216 8.19 -13.37 7.87
CA GLN A 216 9.49 -13.09 7.22
C GLN A 216 9.37 -12.91 5.70
N ASN A 217 8.40 -13.59 5.08
CA ASN A 217 8.19 -13.52 3.62
C ASN A 217 7.38 -12.28 3.20
N VAL A 218 6.69 -11.61 4.12
CA VAL A 218 5.84 -10.45 3.82
C VAL A 218 6.67 -9.18 3.62
N SER A 219 7.77 -9.00 4.37
CA SER A 219 8.65 -7.83 4.22
C SER A 219 9.35 -7.78 2.86
N GLN A 220 9.42 -8.90 2.14
CA GLN A 220 10.02 -9.01 0.81
C GLN A 220 9.03 -8.76 -0.35
N SER A 221 7.72 -8.68 -0.07
CA SER A 221 6.68 -8.53 -1.09
C SER A 221 6.05 -7.14 -1.17
N LEU A 222 6.40 -6.22 -0.28
CA LEU A 222 5.99 -4.81 -0.35
C LEU A 222 7.07 -3.96 -1.04
N PRO A 223 6.69 -3.04 -1.95
CA PRO A 223 7.63 -2.13 -2.59
C PRO A 223 8.28 -1.21 -1.55
N SER A 224 9.60 -1.23 -1.50
CA SER A 224 10.44 -0.49 -0.57
C SER A 224 10.62 0.96 -0.99
N ASN A 225 9.55 1.77 -0.96
CA ASN A 225 9.66 3.23 -1.08
C ASN A 225 9.12 3.89 0.18
N ILE A 226 9.91 3.83 1.26
CA ILE A 226 9.76 4.74 2.41
C ILE A 226 11.16 5.22 2.79
N THR A 227 11.50 6.41 2.29
CA THR A 227 12.67 7.19 2.73
C THR A 227 12.47 7.56 4.20
N PRO A 228 13.39 7.22 5.12
CA PRO A 228 13.35 7.76 6.47
C PRO A 228 13.79 9.23 6.42
N SER A 229 12.88 10.14 6.74
CA SER A 229 13.24 11.54 7.04
C SER A 229 13.94 11.57 8.39
N THR A 230 15.25 11.83 8.37
CA THR A 230 16.10 12.14 9.51
C THR A 230 15.51 13.29 10.33
N GLN A 231 15.34 13.09 11.65
CA GLN A 231 15.14 14.17 12.60
C GLN A 231 16.51 14.76 12.96
N GLU A 232 16.70 16.05 12.70
CA GLU A 232 17.76 16.84 13.33
C GLU A 232 17.44 16.98 14.83
N VAL A 233 18.34 16.47 15.67
CA VAL A 233 18.41 16.80 17.10
C VAL A 233 19.55 17.80 17.23
N VAL A 234 19.21 19.05 17.54
CA VAL A 234 20.17 20.05 18.00
C VAL A 234 20.28 19.87 19.52
N ASP A 235 21.44 19.37 19.95
CA ASP A 235 21.89 19.42 21.34
C ASP A 235 22.25 20.87 21.69
N GLU A 236 21.68 21.41 22.77
CA GLU A 236 22.34 22.44 23.57
C GLU A 236 22.24 22.05 25.05
N ILE A 237 23.41 21.75 25.60
CA ILE A 237 23.68 21.34 26.97
C ILE A 237 23.84 22.61 27.82
N GLU A 238 23.33 22.52 29.05
CA GLU A 238 23.50 23.46 30.16
C GLU A 238 24.95 23.93 30.36
N THR A 239 25.13 25.20 30.71
CA THR A 239 26.26 25.68 31.52
C THR A 239 25.77 26.57 32.66
N GLU A 240 25.63 25.95 33.83
CA GLU A 240 26.22 26.35 35.12
C GLU A 240 26.44 27.86 35.41
N LYS A 241 25.56 28.47 36.21
CA LYS A 241 25.85 29.11 37.53
C LYS A 241 24.61 29.71 38.17
#